data_AF-A0A395KY83-F1
#
_entry.id   AF-A0A395KY83-F1
#
_cell.length_a   1.000
_cell.length_b   1.000
_cell.length_c   1.000
_cell.angle_alpha   90.00
_cell.angle_beta   90.00
_cell.angle_gamma   90.00
#
_symmetry.space_group_name_H-M   'P 1'
#
loop_
_entity.id
_entity.type
_entity.pdbx_description
1 polymer ?
#
loop_
_entity_poly.entity_id
_entity_poly.type
_entity_poly.pdbx_seq_one_letter_code
_entity_poly.pdbx_strand_id
1 'polypeptide(L)'
;MKRMIAATAFLVAGTLSAYAQTPTPSPEAETPAVATPDTTNPTAPVAGANSFTEEQARARLQESGYTAVSGLKLDDKGIWQAAATKDGKPVNVALDYQGNIVAN
;
A
#
# COMPACT_ATOMS: atom_id res chain seq x y z
N MET A 1 -23.25 44.02 55.10
CA MET A 1 -22.29 45.16 55.18
C MET A 1 -20.89 44.60 55.33
N LYS A 2 -19.97 45.07 54.48
CA LYS A 2 -18.49 44.95 54.55
C LYS A 2 -17.84 43.64 54.07
N ARG A 3 -17.01 43.84 53.03
CA ARG A 3 -16.13 42.93 52.27
C ARG A 3 -14.74 43.06 52.89
N MET A 4 -13.95 41.98 53.06
CA MET A 4 -12.46 41.97 53.11
C MET A 4 -12.02 40.50 52.94
N ILE A 5 -11.66 40.01 51.74
CA ILE A 5 -10.30 40.00 51.14
C ILE A 5 -9.21 39.69 52.17
N ALA A 6 -8.78 38.42 52.16
CA ALA A 6 -7.60 37.92 52.86
C ALA A 6 -6.36 38.10 51.99
N ALA A 7 -5.29 38.62 52.61
CA ALA A 7 -3.98 38.83 52.01
C ALA A 7 -3.02 37.68 52.40
N THR A 8 -2.42 37.08 51.38
CA THR A 8 -1.01 36.67 51.22
C THR A 8 -0.26 35.93 52.35
N ALA A 9 0.18 34.70 52.05
CA ALA A 9 1.48 34.04 52.37
C ALA A 9 1.27 32.50 52.23
N PHE A 10 2.15 31.62 51.75
CA PHE A 10 3.56 31.64 51.40
C PHE A 10 3.86 30.37 50.54
N LEU A 11 5.03 30.36 49.91
CA LEU A 11 5.64 29.35 49.02
C LEU A 11 5.52 27.86 49.40
N VAL A 12 5.37 27.00 48.38
CA VAL A 12 6.01 25.65 48.21
C VAL A 12 6.08 25.36 46.69
N ALA A 13 7.22 25.49 46.01
CA ALA A 13 8.27 24.50 45.72
C ALA A 13 7.87 23.34 44.77
N GLY A 14 8.50 23.28 43.58
CA GLY A 14 8.68 22.12 42.68
C GLY A 14 7.39 21.43 42.19
N THR A 15 7.16 21.19 40.90
CA THR A 15 7.99 20.42 39.98
C THR A 15 7.52 20.71 38.55
N LEU A 16 8.46 20.72 37.61
CA LEU A 16 8.14 20.71 36.19
C LEU A 16 7.52 19.36 35.83
N SER A 17 6.22 19.34 35.54
CA SER A 17 5.62 18.27 34.77
C SER A 17 4.96 18.90 33.55
N ALA A 18 5.75 19.07 32.49
CA ALA A 18 5.22 19.16 31.15
C ALA A 18 4.60 17.80 30.84
N TYR A 19 3.29 17.65 31.07
CA TYR A 19 2.56 16.53 30.50
C TYR A 19 2.57 16.77 28.99
N ALA A 20 3.35 15.96 28.28
CA ALA A 20 3.28 15.89 26.83
C ALA A 20 1.82 15.65 26.46
N GLN A 21 1.26 16.57 25.67
CA GLN A 21 -0.02 16.35 25.01
C GLN A 21 0.16 15.07 24.19
N THR A 22 -0.51 13.99 24.60
CA THR A 22 -0.73 12.86 23.72
C THR A 22 -1.45 13.41 22.50
N PRO A 23 -0.88 13.35 21.29
CA PRO A 23 -1.68 13.64 20.11
C PRO A 23 -2.81 12.61 20.11
N THR A 24 -4.04 13.11 20.15
CA THR A 24 -5.24 12.35 19.83
C THR A 24 -4.95 11.54 18.56
N PRO A 25 -5.11 10.21 18.56
CA PRO A 25 -5.00 9.46 17.32
C PRO A 25 -6.10 9.98 16.40
N SER A 26 -5.68 10.72 15.37
CA SER A 26 -6.56 11.15 14.29
C SER A 26 -7.16 9.87 13.68
N PRO A 27 -8.49 9.74 13.56
CA PRO A 27 -9.10 8.61 12.89
C PRO A 27 -9.00 8.83 11.38
N GLU A 28 -7.79 8.91 10.84
CA GLU A 28 -7.58 9.12 9.40
C GLU A 28 -6.20 8.61 9.00
N ALA A 29 -6.08 7.29 8.98
CA ALA A 29 -5.16 6.62 8.09
C ALA A 29 -5.85 5.42 7.47
N GLU A 30 -7.08 5.62 6.99
CA GLU A 30 -7.51 4.88 5.81
C GLU A 30 -6.74 5.50 4.64
N THR A 31 -5.50 5.08 4.44
CA THR A 31 -5.02 4.96 3.07
C THR A 31 -5.49 3.60 2.60
N PRO A 32 -6.72 3.47 2.04
CA PRO A 32 -6.96 2.30 1.24
C PRO A 32 -5.93 2.43 0.12
N ALA A 33 -4.97 1.49 0.09
CA ALA A 33 -4.23 1.25 -1.13
C ALA A 33 -5.25 0.68 -2.11
N VAL A 34 -6.10 1.56 -2.67
CA VAL A 34 -6.88 1.27 -3.85
C VAL A 34 -5.85 1.26 -4.96
N ALA A 35 -5.19 0.12 -5.16
CA ALA A 35 -4.72 -0.22 -6.48
C ALA A 35 -5.97 -0.23 -7.35
N THR A 36 -6.29 0.88 -8.01
CA THR A 36 -7.30 0.91 -9.06
C THR A 36 -6.76 0.01 -10.16
N PRO A 37 -7.25 -1.24 -10.30
CA PRO A 37 -6.68 -2.18 -11.26
C PRO A 37 -6.94 -1.72 -12.71
N ASP A 38 -7.84 -0.74 -12.90
CA ASP A 38 -8.31 -0.27 -14.19
C ASP A 38 -7.43 0.83 -14.83
N THR A 39 -6.45 1.37 -14.12
CA THR A 39 -5.50 2.33 -14.70
C THR A 39 -4.21 1.63 -15.09
N THR A 40 -4.00 1.46 -16.39
CA THR A 40 -2.70 1.05 -16.93
C THR A 40 -1.66 2.09 -16.54
N ASN A 41 -0.75 1.74 -15.62
CA ASN A 41 0.37 2.59 -15.28
C ASN A 41 1.30 2.69 -16.53
N PRO A 42 1.52 3.89 -17.10
CA PRO A 42 2.34 4.04 -18.32
C PRO A 42 3.81 3.67 -18.12
N THR A 43 4.27 3.55 -16.87
CA THR A 43 5.65 3.11 -16.56
C THR A 43 5.74 1.63 -16.17
N ALA A 44 4.64 0.87 -16.26
CA ALA A 44 4.66 -0.57 -16.01
C ALA A 44 5.30 -1.33 -17.20
N PRO A 45 5.91 -2.51 -16.96
CA PRO A 45 6.10 -3.15 -15.66
C PRO A 45 7.26 -2.52 -14.86
N VAL A 46 7.07 -2.35 -13.56
CA VAL A 46 8.08 -1.77 -12.66
C VAL A 46 8.92 -2.87 -12.00
N ALA A 47 10.25 -2.77 -12.06
CA ALA A 47 11.14 -3.71 -11.36
C ALA A 47 11.06 -3.56 -9.83
N GLY A 48 11.14 -4.66 -9.09
CA GLY A 48 11.11 -4.67 -7.62
C GLY A 48 10.99 -6.07 -7.03
N ALA A 49 11.32 -6.22 -5.75
CA ALA A 49 11.19 -7.51 -5.07
C ALA A 49 9.71 -7.94 -5.06
N ASN A 50 9.43 -9.07 -5.71
CA ASN A 50 8.09 -9.59 -5.85
C ASN A 50 7.78 -10.59 -4.72
N SER A 51 6.66 -10.39 -4.03
CA SER A 51 6.19 -11.28 -2.98
C SER A 51 5.08 -12.23 -3.45
N PHE A 52 4.64 -12.14 -4.70
CA PHE A 52 3.64 -13.06 -5.24
C PHE A 52 4.26 -14.44 -5.46
N THR A 53 3.55 -15.47 -5.04
CA THR A 53 3.83 -16.85 -5.48
C THR A 53 3.42 -17.02 -6.94
N GLU A 54 3.89 -18.11 -7.57
CA GLU A 54 3.48 -18.46 -8.93
C GLU A 54 1.95 -18.62 -9.03
N GLU A 55 1.31 -19.23 -8.02
CA GLU A 55 -0.15 -19.41 -8.02
C GLU A 55 -0.88 -18.07 -7.93
N GLN A 56 -0.39 -17.13 -7.10
CA GLN A 56 -0.98 -15.80 -6.96
C GLN A 56 -0.83 -14.98 -8.24
N ALA A 57 0.34 -15.05 -8.88
CA ALA A 57 0.57 -14.40 -10.16
C ALA A 57 -0.34 -14.98 -11.25
N ARG A 58 -0.48 -16.30 -11.33
CA ARG A 58 -1.41 -16.97 -12.25
C ARG A 58 -2.85 -16.53 -12.02
N ALA A 59 -3.31 -16.53 -10.77
CA ALA A 59 -4.68 -16.15 -10.42
C ALA A 59 -4.97 -14.72 -10.90
N ARG A 60 -4.05 -13.77 -10.66
CA ARG A 60 -4.23 -12.38 -11.05
C ARG A 60 -4.25 -12.17 -12.57
N LEU A 61 -3.43 -12.91 -13.31
CA LEU A 61 -3.50 -12.94 -14.78
C LEU A 61 -4.87 -13.47 -15.25
N GLN A 62 -5.38 -14.54 -14.64
CA GLN A 62 -6.69 -15.10 -14.98
C GLN A 62 -7.84 -14.14 -14.66
N GLU A 63 -7.81 -13.48 -13.51
CA GLU A 63 -8.77 -12.44 -13.10
C GLU A 63 -8.77 -11.26 -14.08
N SER A 64 -7.61 -10.95 -14.67
CA SER A 64 -7.47 -9.91 -15.70
C SER A 64 -7.91 -10.38 -17.11
N GLY A 65 -8.52 -11.55 -17.20
CA GLY A 65 -9.08 -12.13 -18.42
C GLY A 65 -8.04 -12.75 -19.36
N TYR A 66 -6.85 -13.09 -18.86
CA TYR A 66 -5.89 -13.92 -19.59
C TYR A 66 -6.23 -15.40 -19.39
N THR A 67 -6.13 -16.17 -20.45
CA THR A 67 -6.42 -17.62 -20.45
C THR A 67 -5.19 -18.40 -20.90
N ALA A 68 -5.20 -19.73 -20.77
CA ALA A 68 -4.08 -20.58 -21.18
C ALA A 68 -2.69 -20.12 -20.65
N VAL A 69 -2.67 -19.58 -19.43
CA VAL A 69 -1.44 -19.06 -18.79
C VAL A 69 -0.46 -20.21 -18.57
N SER A 70 0.74 -20.11 -19.14
CA SER A 70 1.79 -21.13 -19.10
C SER A 70 3.18 -20.50 -19.05
N GLY A 71 4.17 -21.28 -18.62
CA GLY A 71 5.56 -20.83 -18.55
C GLY A 71 5.79 -19.66 -17.58
N LEU A 72 4.99 -19.58 -16.51
CA LEU A 72 5.04 -18.50 -15.54
C LEU A 72 6.37 -18.53 -14.78
N LYS A 73 7.18 -17.48 -14.90
CA LYS A 73 8.52 -17.41 -14.32
C LYS A 73 8.82 -16.01 -13.79
N LEU A 74 9.35 -15.92 -12.58
CA LEU A 74 9.88 -14.69 -12.03
C LEU A 74 11.26 -14.41 -12.63
N ASP A 75 11.44 -13.23 -13.23
CA ASP A 75 12.73 -12.79 -13.75
C ASP A 75 13.62 -12.13 -12.67
N ASP A 76 14.83 -11.75 -13.06
CA ASP A 76 15.83 -11.12 -12.21
C ASP A 76 15.44 -9.70 -11.75
N LYS A 77 14.44 -9.09 -12.38
CA LYS A 77 13.88 -7.78 -12.02
C LYS A 77 12.67 -7.91 -11.09
N GLY A 78 12.28 -9.14 -10.76
CA GLY A 78 11.08 -9.43 -9.96
C GLY A 78 9.77 -9.21 -10.73
N ILE A 79 9.81 -9.36 -12.06
CA ILE A 79 8.62 -9.33 -12.90
C ILE A 79 8.27 -10.77 -13.28
N TRP A 80 7.02 -11.15 -13.06
CA TRP A 80 6.48 -12.43 -13.52
C TRP A 80 6.23 -12.36 -15.02
N GLN A 81 6.85 -13.27 -15.78
CA GLN A 81 6.66 -13.42 -17.23
C GLN A 81 5.88 -14.70 -17.52
N ALA A 82 4.92 -14.65 -18.44
CA ALA A 82 4.15 -15.82 -18.86
C ALA A 82 3.75 -15.73 -20.33
N ALA A 83 3.48 -16.87 -20.95
CA ALA A 83 2.69 -16.94 -22.18
C ALA A 83 1.21 -17.12 -21.81
N ALA A 84 0.32 -16.39 -22.48
CA ALA A 84 -1.11 -16.47 -22.24
C ALA A 84 -1.90 -16.19 -23.53
N THR A 85 -3.22 -16.33 -23.47
CA THR A 85 -4.14 -15.97 -24.55
C THR A 85 -5.08 -14.87 -24.06
N LYS A 86 -5.16 -13.77 -24.80
CA LYS A 86 -6.08 -12.65 -24.59
C LYS A 86 -6.85 -12.39 -25.88
N ASP A 87 -8.17 -12.31 -25.81
CA ASP A 87 -9.05 -12.08 -26.96
C ASP A 87 -8.80 -13.05 -28.14
N GLY A 88 -8.51 -14.31 -27.81
CA GLY A 88 -8.22 -15.38 -28.78
C GLY A 88 -6.83 -15.32 -29.43
N LYS A 89 -5.95 -14.40 -29.00
CA LYS A 89 -4.58 -14.26 -29.51
C LYS A 89 -3.55 -14.67 -28.45
N PRO A 90 -2.52 -15.45 -28.80
CA PRO A 90 -1.40 -15.69 -27.91
C PRO A 90 -0.62 -14.39 -27.71
N VAL A 91 -0.29 -14.08 -26.47
CA VAL A 91 0.46 -12.88 -26.04
C VAL A 91 1.44 -13.28 -24.95
N ASN A 92 2.56 -12.56 -24.86
CA ASN A 92 3.40 -12.64 -23.67
C ASN A 92 2.89 -11.61 -22.68
N VAL A 93 2.83 -11.98 -21.40
CA VAL A 93 2.30 -11.12 -20.36
C VAL A 93 3.30 -10.98 -19.22
N ALA A 94 3.44 -9.75 -18.73
CA ALA A 94 4.27 -9.37 -17.62
C ALA A 94 3.39 -8.90 -16.45
N LEU A 95 3.70 -9.35 -15.24
CA LEU A 95 3.08 -8.92 -13.98
C LEU A 95 4.18 -8.40 -13.04
N ASP A 96 4.12 -7.13 -12.65
CA ASP A 96 5.09 -6.56 -11.73
C ASP A 96 4.74 -6.75 -10.25
N TYR A 97 5.64 -6.33 -9.36
CA TYR A 97 5.46 -6.45 -7.90
C TYR A 97 4.29 -5.60 -7.35
N GLN A 98 3.84 -4.60 -8.10
CA GLN A 98 2.71 -3.74 -7.73
C GLN A 98 1.38 -4.35 -8.19
N GLY A 99 1.42 -5.41 -8.99
CA GLY A 99 0.25 -6.07 -9.52
C GLY A 99 -0.22 -5.50 -10.86
N ASN A 100 0.57 -4.66 -11.54
CA ASN A 100 0.26 -4.17 -12.88
C ASN A 100 0.53 -5.27 -13.91
N ILE A 101 -0.36 -5.39 -14.91
CA ILE A 101 -0.26 -6.40 -15.96
C ILE A 101 -0.12 -5.74 -17.33
N VAL A 102 0.88 -6.15 -18.10
CA VAL A 102 1.18 -5.63 -19.44
C VAL A 102 1.31 -6.80 -20.43
N ALA A 103 0.64 -6.71 -21.59
CA ALA A 103 0.79 -7.66 -22.68
C ALA A 103 1.74 -7.13 -23.76
N ASN A 104 2.64 -7.99 -24.24
CA ASN A 104 3.70 -7.73 -25.23
C ASN A 104 3.56 -8.64 -26.45
#